data_AF-A0A9W9MI29-F1
#
_entry.id   AF-A0A9W9MI29-F1
#
_cell.length_a   1.000
_cell.length_b   1.000
_cell.length_c   1.000
_cell.angle_alpha   90.00
_cell.angle_beta   90.00
_cell.angle_gamma   90.00
#
_symmetry.space_group_name_H-M   'P 1'
#
loop_
_entity.id
_entity.type
_entity.pdbx_description
1 polymer ?
#
loop_
_entity_poly.entity_id
_entity_poly.type
_entity_poly.pdbx_seq_one_letter_code
_entity_poly.pdbx_strand_id
1 'polypeptide(L)'
;MRSQINYFQQAAEQAASRENLMQAAEGVLENVSEKIQRIRNLVNRAAPLARVKSDRDELQLEIDELRTDTQRELDTATFNDKQLFDPSGETTFNFQAGANADEIKNV
;
A
#
# COMPACT_ATOMS: atom_id res chain seq x y z
N MET A 1 9.99 17.47 -34.89
CA MET A 1 9.42 16.09 -34.90
C MET A 1 10.21 15.11 -34.03
N ARG A 2 11.54 14.95 -34.13
CA ARG A 2 12.33 14.08 -33.23
C ARG A 2 12.11 14.34 -31.73
N SER A 3 12.02 15.61 -31.32
CA SER A 3 11.75 15.99 -29.93
C SER A 3 10.41 15.51 -29.40
N GLN A 4 9.37 15.46 -30.24
CA GLN A 4 8.04 14.97 -29.83
C GLN A 4 8.02 13.46 -29.71
N ILE A 5 8.73 12.74 -30.59
CA ILE A 5 8.87 11.27 -30.52
C ILE A 5 9.60 10.85 -29.25
N ASN A 6 10.72 11.52 -28.93
CA ASN A 6 11.46 11.26 -27.69
C ASN A 6 10.62 11.57 -26.44
N TYR A 7 9.79 12.62 -26.51
CA TYR A 7 8.84 12.93 -25.45
C TYR A 7 7.78 11.84 -25.28
N PHE A 8 7.15 11.38 -26.37
CA PHE A 8 6.15 10.31 -26.29
C PHE A 8 6.74 9.01 -25.73
N GLN A 9 8.02 8.70 -26.02
CA GLN A 9 8.72 7.57 -25.42
C GLN A 9 8.90 7.74 -23.90
N GLN A 10 9.37 8.91 -23.46
CA GLN A 10 9.52 9.21 -22.02
C GLN A 10 8.18 9.21 -21.28
N ALA A 11 7.12 9.76 -21.89
CA ALA A 11 5.78 9.75 -21.31
C ALA A 11 5.23 8.32 -21.19
N ALA A 12 5.50 7.45 -22.17
CA ALA A 12 5.10 6.04 -22.11
C ALA A 12 5.84 5.28 -21.00
N GLU A 13 7.15 5.48 -20.85
CA GLU A 13 7.94 4.89 -19.77
C GLU A 13 7.46 5.36 -18.38
N GLN A 14 7.11 6.64 -18.25
CA GLN A 14 6.60 7.18 -17.00
C GLN A 14 5.18 6.69 -16.69
N ALA A 15 4.32 6.55 -17.71
CA ALA A 15 3.02 5.93 -17.53
C ALA A 15 3.16 4.47 -17.06
N ALA A 16 4.09 3.70 -17.64
CA ALA A 16 4.38 2.33 -17.19
C ALA A 16 4.93 2.30 -15.75
N SER A 17 5.79 3.26 -15.37
CA SER A 17 6.27 3.35 -13.98
C SER A 17 5.15 3.73 -13.00
N ARG A 18 4.17 4.54 -13.40
CA ARG A 18 2.98 4.85 -12.58
C ARG A 18 2.10 3.63 -12.39
N GLU A 19 1.91 2.86 -13.45
CA GLU A 19 1.16 1.61 -13.41
C GLU A 19 1.84 0.60 -12.49
N ASN A 20 3.16 0.41 -12.62
CA ASN A 20 3.93 -0.46 -11.72
C ASN A 20 3.86 -0.01 -10.26
N LEU A 21 3.88 1.30 -10.01
CA LEU A 21 3.70 1.86 -8.66
C LEU A 21 2.32 1.53 -8.11
N MET A 22 1.26 1.77 -8.89
CA MET A 22 -0.12 1.47 -8.48
C MET A 22 -0.30 -0.03 -8.23
N GLN A 23 0.25 -0.90 -9.09
CA GLN A 23 0.20 -2.34 -8.88
C GLN A 23 0.94 -2.79 -7.62
N ALA A 24 2.11 -2.20 -7.34
CA ALA A 24 2.84 -2.50 -6.10
C ALA A 24 2.04 -2.07 -4.86
N ALA A 25 1.42 -0.88 -4.91
CA ALA A 25 0.55 -0.41 -3.84
C ALA A 25 -0.71 -1.30 -3.70
N GLU A 26 -1.36 -1.68 -4.80
CA GLU A 26 -2.52 -2.58 -4.81
C GLU A 26 -2.20 -3.94 -4.21
N GLY A 27 -1.06 -4.56 -4.57
CA GLY A 27 -0.66 -5.85 -4.01
C GLY A 27 -0.42 -5.79 -2.49
N VAL A 28 0.16 -4.71 -1.98
CA VAL A 28 0.30 -4.51 -0.52
C VAL A 28 -1.07 -4.34 0.13
N LEU A 29 -1.96 -3.53 -0.47
CA LEU A 29 -3.31 -3.30 0.06
C LEU A 29 -4.18 -4.55 0.03
N GLU A 30 -3.99 -5.44 -0.95
CA GLU A 30 -4.66 -6.74 -1.00
C GLU A 30 -4.28 -7.60 0.21
N ASN A 31 -2.99 -7.75 0.50
CA ASN A 31 -2.50 -8.48 1.68
C ASN A 31 -3.03 -7.88 2.99
N VAL A 32 -3.02 -6.55 3.10
CA VAL A 32 -3.58 -5.83 4.27
C VAL A 32 -5.09 -6.08 4.39
N SER A 33 -5.82 -6.05 3.28
CA SER A 33 -7.26 -6.34 3.24
C SER A 33 -7.57 -7.75 3.72
N GLU A 34 -6.82 -8.76 3.28
CA GLU A 34 -6.97 -10.15 3.73
C GLU A 34 -6.75 -10.28 5.25
N LYS A 35 -5.72 -9.62 5.80
CA LYS A 35 -5.46 -9.62 7.25
C LYS A 35 -6.58 -8.96 8.04
N ILE A 36 -7.11 -7.83 7.55
CA ILE A 36 -8.26 -7.18 8.18
C ILE A 36 -9.49 -8.09 8.16
N GLN A 37 -9.73 -8.80 7.07
CA GLN A 37 -10.81 -9.79 7.00
C GLN A 37 -10.60 -10.94 8.00
N ARG A 38 -9.36 -11.39 8.19
CA ARG A 38 -9.02 -12.38 9.22
C ARG A 38 -9.26 -11.85 10.63
N ILE A 39 -8.84 -10.61 10.93
CA ILE A 39 -9.16 -9.94 12.22
C ILE A 39 -10.66 -9.90 12.44
N ARG A 40 -11.46 -9.51 11.43
CA ARG A 40 -12.94 -9.51 11.53
C ARG A 40 -13.49 -10.89 11.86
N ASN A 41 -12.95 -11.95 11.24
CA ASN A 41 -13.34 -13.32 11.53
C ASN A 41 -13.01 -13.72 12.98
N LEU A 42 -11.84 -13.34 13.49
CA LEU A 42 -11.43 -13.60 14.88
C LEU A 42 -12.32 -12.85 15.88
N VAL A 43 -12.64 -11.58 15.61
CA VAL A 43 -13.55 -10.78 16.45
C VAL A 43 -14.95 -11.41 16.52
N ASN A 44 -15.48 -11.86 15.38
CA ASN A 44 -16.77 -12.56 15.36
C ASN A 44 -16.74 -13.89 16.12
N ARG A 45 -15.61 -14.62 16.10
CA ARG A 45 -15.41 -15.83 16.89
C ARG A 45 -15.27 -15.55 18.39
N ALA A 46 -14.74 -14.40 18.78
CA ALA A 46 -14.61 -14.00 20.17
C ALA A 46 -15.97 -13.68 20.86
N ALA A 47 -17.00 -13.30 20.09
CA ALA A 47 -18.32 -12.95 20.62
C ALA A 47 -19.01 -14.07 21.44
N PRO A 48 -19.10 -15.33 20.96
CA PRO A 48 -19.66 -16.43 21.77
C PRO A 48 -18.74 -16.92 22.91
N LEU A 49 -17.43 -16.67 22.84
CA LEU A 49 -16.42 -17.15 23.82
C LEU A 49 -16.35 -16.33 25.11
N ALA A 50 -17.30 -15.41 25.34
CA ALA A 50 -17.33 -14.50 26.49
C ALA A 50 -17.24 -15.16 27.89
N ARG A 51 -17.44 -16.49 27.98
CA ARG A 51 -17.43 -17.27 29.23
C ARG A 51 -16.06 -17.86 29.60
N VAL A 52 -15.09 -17.90 28.68
CA VAL A 52 -13.75 -18.47 28.93
C VAL A 52 -12.70 -17.38 28.66
N LYS A 53 -12.03 -16.92 29.72
CA LYS A 53 -11.10 -15.79 29.63
C LYS A 53 -9.84 -16.14 28.82
N SER A 54 -9.29 -17.35 28.98
CA SER A 54 -8.10 -17.81 28.25
C SER A 54 -8.29 -17.76 26.73
N ASP A 55 -9.44 -18.20 26.24
CA ASP A 55 -9.71 -18.28 24.80
C ASP A 55 -9.82 -16.88 24.17
N ARG A 56 -10.29 -15.88 24.94
CA ARG A 56 -10.27 -14.48 24.50
C ARG A 56 -8.88 -13.89 24.51
N ASP A 57 -8.06 -14.24 25.51
CA ASP A 57 -6.69 -13.74 25.61
C ASP A 57 -5.84 -14.28 24.44
N GLU A 58 -6.04 -15.54 24.04
CA GLU A 58 -5.40 -16.13 22.84
C GLU A 58 -5.88 -15.47 21.52
N LEU A 59 -7.19 -15.26 21.36
CA LEU A 59 -7.72 -14.56 20.17
C LEU A 59 -7.25 -13.11 20.10
N GLN A 60 -7.15 -12.43 21.25
CA GLN A 60 -6.64 -11.06 21.32
C GLN A 60 -5.16 -11.02 20.93
N LEU A 61 -4.37 -12.01 21.36
CA LEU A 61 -2.97 -12.14 20.94
C LEU A 61 -2.85 -12.29 19.42
N GLU A 62 -3.65 -13.16 18.79
CA GLU A 62 -3.64 -13.31 17.32
C GLU A 62 -4.06 -12.01 16.62
N ILE A 63 -5.04 -11.27 17.16
CA ILE A 63 -5.44 -9.97 16.63
C ILE A 63 -4.30 -8.94 16.75
N ASP A 64 -3.60 -8.90 17.87
CA ASP A 64 -2.50 -7.96 18.10
C ASP A 64 -1.28 -8.28 17.22
N GLU A 65 -1.00 -9.57 16.98
CA GLU A 65 0.01 -10.02 16.02
C GLU A 65 -0.37 -9.60 14.60
N LEU A 66 -1.61 -9.86 14.16
CA LEU A 66 -2.09 -9.46 12.83
C LEU A 66 -2.04 -7.94 12.65
N ARG A 67 -2.39 -7.17 13.69
CA ARG A 67 -2.31 -5.70 13.66
C ARG A 67 -0.86 -5.23 13.52
N THR A 68 0.06 -5.83 14.28
CA THR A 68 1.48 -5.49 14.22
C THR A 68 2.05 -5.80 12.84
N ASP A 69 1.68 -6.95 12.28
CA ASP A 69 2.15 -7.37 10.97
C ASP A 69 1.56 -6.52 9.83
N THR A 70 0.28 -6.12 9.94
CA THR A 70 -0.32 -5.14 9.03
C THR A 70 0.41 -3.80 9.05
N GLN A 71 0.74 -3.27 10.24
CA GLN A 71 1.50 -2.02 10.34
C GLN A 71 2.89 -2.16 9.71
N ARG A 72 3.57 -3.28 9.96
CA ARG A 72 4.88 -3.57 9.38
C ARG A 72 4.85 -3.65 7.86
N GLU A 73 3.83 -4.27 7.26
CA GLU A 73 3.69 -4.33 5.79
C GLU A 73 3.49 -2.95 5.18
N LEU A 74 2.71 -2.08 5.82
CA LEU A 74 2.54 -0.70 5.37
C LEU A 74 3.86 0.09 5.48
N ASP A 75 4.58 -0.05 6.59
CA ASP A 75 5.83 0.67 6.85
C ASP A 75 7.01 0.21 5.97
N THR A 76 7.01 -1.06 5.54
CA THR A 76 8.09 -1.67 4.75
C THR A 76 7.80 -1.68 3.24
N ALA A 77 6.58 -1.34 2.82
CA ALA A 77 6.23 -1.25 1.41
C ALA A 77 6.94 -0.08 0.74
N THR A 78 7.85 -0.38 -0.18
CA THR A 78 8.62 0.63 -0.92
C THR A 78 8.55 0.40 -2.43
N PHE A 79 8.55 1.50 -3.19
CA PHE A 79 8.73 1.50 -4.63
C PHE A 79 9.86 2.46 -5.00
N ASN A 80 10.89 1.97 -5.71
CA ASN A 80 12.10 2.74 -6.05
C ASN A 80 12.67 3.50 -4.85
N ASP A 81 12.91 2.80 -3.74
CA ASP A 81 13.48 3.32 -2.48
C ASP A 81 12.64 4.39 -1.76
N LYS A 82 11.40 4.64 -2.20
CA LYS A 82 10.43 5.50 -1.51
C LYS A 82 9.33 4.67 -0.87
N GLN A 83 8.90 5.05 0.33
CA GLN A 83 7.77 4.41 0.98
C GLN A 83 6.48 4.62 0.19
N LEU A 84 5.67 3.57 0.07
CA LEU A 84 4.36 3.65 -0.58
C LEU A 84 3.30 4.23 0.36
N PHE A 85 3.37 3.91 1.66
CA PHE A 85 2.38 4.30 2.67
C PHE A 85 3.06 5.06 3.81
N ASP A 86 3.52 6.27 3.51
CA ASP A 86 4.10 7.15 4.51
C ASP A 86 2.98 7.82 5.34
N PRO A 87 2.92 7.60 6.66
CA PRO A 87 1.88 8.18 7.52
C PRO A 87 1.97 9.71 7.65
N SER A 88 3.09 10.32 7.27
CA SER A 88 3.22 11.79 7.22
C SER A 88 2.54 12.40 6.00
N GLY A 89 2.27 11.60 4.95
CA GLY A 89 1.74 12.07 3.67
C GLY A 89 2.74 12.93 2.87
N GLU A 90 4.01 12.96 3.27
CA GLU A 90 5.04 13.76 2.59
C GLU A 90 5.61 13.06 1.35
N THR A 91 5.42 11.75 1.24
CA THR A 91 5.89 11.01 0.07
C THR A 91 5.08 11.35 -1.16
N THR A 92 5.74 12.01 -2.11
CA THR A 92 5.19 12.33 -3.44
C THR A 92 5.98 11.61 -4.53
N PHE A 93 5.26 11.00 -5.48
CA PHE A 93 5.83 10.45 -6.70
C PHE A 93 5.57 11.43 -7.86
N ASN A 94 6.65 12.04 -8.33
CA ASN A 94 6.61 12.99 -9.43
C ASN A 94 6.75 12.25 -10.75
N PHE A 95 5.76 12.42 -11.63
CA PHE A 95 5.81 11.90 -12.99
C PHE A 95 5.61 13.06 -13.97
N GLN A 96 6.57 13.28 -14.86
CA GLN A 96 6.47 14.20 -15.98
C GLN A 96 5.33 13.77 -16.91
N ALA A 97 4.32 14.63 -17.03
CA ALA A 97 3.16 14.44 -17.89
C ALA A 97 3.23 15.29 -19.17
N GLY A 98 4.35 15.99 -19.40
CA GLY A 98 4.50 16.98 -20.46
C GLY A 98 5.96 17.22 -20.88
N ALA A 99 6.15 17.88 -22.03
CA ALA A 99 7.47 18.03 -22.67
C ALA A 99 8.34 19.12 -22.03
N ASN A 100 7.73 19.98 -21.21
CA ASN A 100 8.41 21.03 -20.46
C ASN A 100 8.56 20.61 -18.99
N ALA A 101 9.64 21.06 -18.35
CA ALA A 101 9.98 20.72 -16.95
C ALA A 101 8.86 21.00 -15.94
N ASP A 102 7.96 21.93 -16.25
CA ASP A 102 6.87 22.37 -15.37
C ASP A 102 5.61 21.49 -15.42
N GLU A 103 5.53 20.52 -16.33
CA GLU A 103 4.35 19.64 -16.47
C GLU A 103 4.50 18.36 -15.64
N ILE A 104 4.70 18.52 -14.33
CA ILE A 104 4.79 17.40 -13.37
C ILE A 104 3.40 17.07 -12.83
N LYS A 105 3.04 15.78 -12.87
CA LYS A 105 1.91 15.23 -12.13
C LYS A 105 2.40 14.53 -10.87
N ASN A 106 1.85 14.98 -9.74
CA ASN A 106 2.09 14.40 -8.43
C ASN A 106 1.05 13.28 -8.23
N VAL A 107 1.54 12.11 -7.82
CA VAL A 107 0.73 10.99 -7.35
C VAL A 107 1.19 10.64 -5.95
#